data_AF-A0A9P9WB52-F1
#
_entry.id   AF-A0A9P9WB52-F1
#
_cell.length_a   1.000
_cell.length_b   1.000
_cell.length_c   1.000
_cell.angle_alpha   90.00
_cell.angle_beta   90.00
_cell.angle_gamma   90.00
#
_symmetry.space_group_name_H-M   'P 1'
#
loop_
_entity.id
_entity.type
_entity.pdbx_description
1 polymer ?
#
loop_
_entity_poly.entity_id
_entity_poly.type
_entity_poly.pdbx_seq_one_letter_code
_entity_poly.pdbx_strand_id
1 'polypeptide(L)'
;MVMRLLDTATFEMVSGEQSTFKEEGYAILSHRWVGREITFEQIQSLASQLRSAPVQPTAQLAKIRGACDRAREQGLQWMWIDSCCINKASTVEESESINSMFKWYRDAKLCITYLSDVRFSTGTPKGEVFRSVDGTTASVWFSRGWTLQELLAPKAMQFFDMDWQYMGTKAELADILAHITQIDVSYLTGEKHFGNACIASKMSWIASRTTARVEDLAYSMLGIFNVVMTPRYGEGMRAFMRLQQLLLSTLMDESLFAWKLPQDKPPQVFTVPAGWEADEWGLLASTPSCFKDSNRLTTVGKPVPRVHGGFSMTQQGLQVPIFDPGKARTLGWLVCPLWILAPLVHWILTHKEGEQPCNSVYEEQ
;
A
#
# COMPACT_ATOMS: atom_id res chain seq x y z
N MET A 1 -11.55 -20.17 1.41
CA MET A 1 -11.76 -19.06 2.35
C MET A 1 -13.17 -18.55 2.13
N VAL A 2 -13.93 -18.44 3.22
CA VAL A 2 -15.31 -17.93 3.17
C VAL A 2 -15.25 -16.42 2.91
N MET A 3 -16.06 -15.96 1.98
CA MET A 3 -16.24 -14.55 1.67
C MET A 3 -17.70 -14.18 1.92
N ARG A 4 -17.94 -12.94 2.35
CA ARG A 4 -19.28 -12.42 2.60
C ARG A 4 -19.55 -11.20 1.74
N LEU A 5 -20.72 -11.17 1.13
CA LEU A 5 -21.15 -10.12 0.21
C LEU A 5 -22.57 -9.69 0.58
N LEU A 6 -22.91 -8.45 0.27
CA LEU A 6 -24.28 -7.99 0.30
C LEU A 6 -24.94 -8.31 -1.05
N ASP A 7 -26.14 -8.88 -1.01
CA ASP A 7 -27.04 -8.82 -2.14
C ASP A 7 -27.44 -7.35 -2.36
N THR A 8 -27.19 -6.84 -3.55
CA THR A 8 -27.42 -5.43 -3.88
C THR A 8 -28.89 -5.06 -3.83
N ALA A 9 -29.82 -5.98 -4.07
CA ALA A 9 -31.26 -5.71 -4.06
C ALA A 9 -31.85 -5.81 -2.65
N THR A 10 -31.47 -6.84 -1.88
CA THR A 10 -32.07 -7.11 -0.57
C THR A 10 -31.30 -6.50 0.59
N PHE A 11 -30.03 -6.14 0.39
CA PHE A 11 -29.05 -5.74 1.42
C PHE A 11 -28.78 -6.81 2.47
N GLU A 12 -29.13 -8.06 2.17
CA GLU A 12 -28.88 -9.20 3.05
C GLU A 12 -27.50 -9.78 2.77
N MET A 13 -26.87 -10.28 3.83
CA MET A 13 -25.54 -10.83 3.75
C MET A 13 -25.58 -12.28 3.32
N VAL A 14 -24.77 -12.62 2.32
CA VAL A 14 -24.59 -13.98 1.82
C VAL A 14 -23.15 -14.41 2.02
N SER A 15 -22.98 -15.57 2.62
CA SER A 15 -21.68 -16.23 2.81
C SER A 15 -21.49 -17.30 1.74
N GLY A 16 -20.30 -17.39 1.18
CA GLY A 16 -19.98 -18.38 0.16
C GLY A 16 -18.49 -18.53 -0.07
N GLU A 17 -18.11 -19.37 -1.02
CA GLU A 17 -16.71 -19.50 -1.42
C GLU A 17 -16.28 -18.34 -2.31
N GLN A 18 -15.05 -17.84 -2.08
CA GLN A 18 -14.48 -16.79 -2.92
C GLN A 18 -14.45 -17.15 -4.42
N SER A 19 -14.21 -18.42 -4.75
CA SER A 19 -14.22 -18.94 -6.14
C SER A 19 -15.58 -18.72 -6.81
N THR A 20 -16.66 -19.09 -6.13
CA THR A 20 -18.03 -18.93 -6.61
C THR A 20 -18.34 -17.47 -6.91
N PHE A 21 -18.07 -16.58 -5.95
CA PHE A 21 -18.33 -15.15 -6.17
C PHE A 21 -17.44 -14.52 -7.23
N LYS A 22 -16.21 -15.01 -7.42
CA LYS A 22 -15.35 -14.56 -8.52
C LYS A 22 -15.94 -14.93 -9.88
N GLU A 23 -16.48 -16.14 -10.03
CA GLU A 23 -17.10 -16.62 -11.27
C GLU A 23 -18.39 -15.85 -11.59
N GLU A 24 -19.28 -15.72 -10.61
CA GLU A 24 -20.52 -14.94 -10.73
C GLU A 24 -20.21 -13.44 -10.96
N GLY A 25 -19.18 -12.96 -10.27
CA GLY A 25 -18.72 -11.59 -10.28
C GLY A 25 -19.40 -10.70 -9.25
N TYR A 26 -18.61 -9.84 -8.63
CA TYR A 26 -19.05 -8.89 -7.61
C TYR A 26 -18.42 -7.53 -7.84
N ALA A 27 -19.09 -6.50 -7.32
CA ALA A 27 -18.51 -5.19 -7.13
C ALA A 27 -17.84 -5.09 -5.75
N ILE A 28 -16.82 -4.26 -5.65
CA ILE A 28 -16.11 -4.00 -4.40
C ILE A 28 -16.01 -2.49 -4.14
N LEU A 29 -16.34 -2.04 -2.94
CA LEU A 29 -16.32 -0.63 -2.57
C LEU A 29 -14.97 -0.23 -1.97
N SER A 30 -14.23 0.62 -2.68
CA SER A 30 -13.13 1.40 -2.11
C SER A 30 -13.65 2.71 -1.55
N HIS A 31 -13.33 3.02 -0.30
CA HIS A 31 -13.77 4.27 0.34
C HIS A 31 -12.90 4.63 1.54
N ARG A 32 -12.99 5.90 1.97
CA ARG A 32 -12.47 6.31 3.27
C ARG A 32 -13.60 6.32 4.29
N TRP A 33 -13.29 5.85 5.50
CA TRP A 33 -14.25 5.90 6.59
C TRP A 33 -14.54 7.35 7.00
N VAL A 34 -15.81 7.71 7.08
CA VAL A 34 -16.27 9.01 7.55
C VAL A 34 -16.97 8.82 8.88
N GLY A 35 -16.21 8.97 9.97
CA GLY A 35 -16.72 8.72 11.31
C GLY A 35 -16.89 7.23 11.62
N ARG A 36 -18.01 6.87 12.26
CA ARG A 36 -18.33 5.47 12.59
C ARG A 36 -19.02 4.81 11.41
N GLU A 37 -18.43 3.73 10.93
CA GLU A 37 -18.99 2.91 9.86
C GLU A 37 -20.00 1.89 10.38
N ILE A 38 -20.90 1.46 9.50
CA ILE A 38 -21.79 0.32 9.77
C ILE A 38 -20.94 -0.96 9.77
N THR A 39 -20.97 -1.68 10.88
CA THR A 39 -20.20 -2.90 11.09
C THR A 39 -20.94 -4.15 10.64
N PHE A 40 -20.25 -5.29 10.65
CA PHE A 40 -20.84 -6.60 10.38
C PHE A 40 -22.01 -6.93 11.31
N GLU A 41 -21.90 -6.61 12.60
CA GLU A 41 -22.94 -6.91 13.59
C GLU A 41 -24.19 -6.03 13.38
N GLN A 42 -24.01 -4.84 12.80
CA GLN A 42 -25.08 -3.85 12.65
C GLN A 42 -25.89 -4.06 11.36
N ILE A 43 -25.22 -4.43 10.26
CA ILE A 43 -25.81 -4.41 8.91
C ILE A 43 -27.09 -5.24 8.80
N GLN A 44 -27.17 -6.39 9.48
CA GLN A 44 -28.33 -7.26 9.42
C GLN A 44 -29.59 -6.62 10.00
N SER A 45 -29.46 -5.83 11.07
CA SER A 45 -30.58 -5.09 11.67
C SER A 45 -31.01 -3.86 10.85
N LEU A 46 -30.14 -3.39 9.95
CA LEU A 46 -30.36 -2.22 9.10
C LEU A 46 -30.86 -2.56 7.69
N ALA A 47 -30.91 -3.84 7.32
CA ALA A 47 -31.33 -4.27 5.98
C ALA A 47 -32.73 -3.77 5.59
N SER A 48 -33.68 -3.79 6.53
CA SER A 48 -35.04 -3.27 6.29
C SER A 48 -35.06 -1.76 6.02
N GLN A 49 -34.22 -0.99 6.71
CA GLN A 49 -34.08 0.45 6.51
C GLN A 49 -33.39 0.75 5.17
N LEU A 50 -32.38 -0.03 4.79
CA LEU A 50 -31.72 0.12 3.49
C LEU A 50 -32.71 -0.09 2.33
N ARG A 51 -33.65 -1.05 2.47
CA ARG A 51 -34.71 -1.30 1.48
C ARG A 51 -35.77 -0.21 1.42
N SER A 52 -36.20 0.31 2.57
CA SER A 52 -37.35 1.22 2.65
C SER A 52 -37.07 2.66 2.22
N ALA A 53 -35.82 2.99 1.88
CA ALA A 53 -35.45 4.32 1.40
C ALA A 53 -35.85 5.46 2.36
N PRO A 54 -35.24 5.55 3.56
CA PRO A 54 -35.66 6.53 4.56
C PRO A 54 -35.59 7.95 3.99
N VAL A 55 -36.53 8.80 4.41
CA VAL A 55 -36.68 10.19 3.95
C VAL A 55 -35.39 11.00 4.16
N GLN A 56 -34.64 10.71 5.24
CA GLN A 56 -33.30 11.24 5.49
C GLN A 56 -32.37 10.12 5.98
N PRO A 57 -31.64 9.44 5.08
CA PRO A 57 -30.68 8.42 5.49
C PRO A 57 -29.50 9.06 6.21
N THR A 58 -28.88 8.31 7.14
CA THR A 58 -27.54 8.66 7.61
C THR A 58 -26.53 8.54 6.47
N ALA A 59 -25.40 9.25 6.56
CA ALA A 59 -24.35 9.21 5.54
C ALA A 59 -23.85 7.77 5.27
N GLN A 60 -23.77 6.93 6.30
CA GLN A 60 -23.36 5.53 6.17
C GLN A 60 -24.37 4.69 5.39
N LEU A 61 -25.67 4.86 5.67
CA LEU A 61 -26.74 4.16 4.95
C LEU A 61 -26.79 4.62 3.49
N ALA A 62 -26.71 5.93 3.26
CA ALA A 62 -26.66 6.51 1.92
C ALA A 62 -25.48 5.96 1.11
N LYS A 63 -24.31 5.80 1.74
CA LYS A 63 -23.13 5.23 1.11
C LYS A 63 -23.32 3.75 0.73
N ILE A 64 -23.78 2.90 1.65
CA ILE A 64 -24.00 1.47 1.35
C ILE A 64 -25.02 1.33 0.22
N ARG A 65 -26.11 2.11 0.29
CA ARG A 65 -27.14 2.11 -0.72
C ARG A 65 -26.62 2.56 -2.09
N GLY A 66 -25.93 3.69 -2.16
CA GLY A 66 -25.35 4.18 -3.40
C GLY A 66 -24.34 3.19 -3.99
N ALA A 67 -23.53 2.53 -3.15
CA ALA A 67 -22.61 1.48 -3.60
C ALA A 67 -23.36 0.30 -4.25
N CYS A 68 -24.41 -0.21 -3.60
CA CYS A 68 -25.25 -1.27 -4.14
C CYS A 68 -25.99 -0.84 -5.40
N ASP A 69 -26.49 0.39 -5.45
CA ASP A 69 -27.21 0.92 -6.62
C ASP A 69 -26.27 1.02 -7.83
N ARG A 70 -25.05 1.55 -7.65
CA ARG A 70 -24.02 1.59 -8.70
C ARG A 70 -23.57 0.21 -9.15
N ALA A 71 -23.48 -0.78 -8.25
CA ALA A 71 -23.20 -2.15 -8.65
C ALA A 71 -24.34 -2.76 -9.49
N ARG A 72 -25.60 -2.51 -9.10
CA ARG A 72 -26.78 -3.02 -9.80
C ARG A 72 -26.93 -2.42 -11.19
N GLU A 73 -26.62 -1.14 -11.36
CA GLU A 73 -26.57 -0.47 -12.67
C GLU A 73 -25.56 -1.13 -13.64
N GLN A 74 -24.53 -1.78 -13.10
CA GLN A 74 -23.53 -2.55 -13.85
C GLN A 74 -23.89 -4.05 -13.97
N GLY A 75 -25.10 -4.44 -13.55
CA GLY A 75 -25.57 -5.82 -13.58
C GLY A 75 -24.93 -6.75 -12.55
N LEU A 76 -24.31 -6.21 -11.49
CA LEU A 76 -23.65 -6.99 -10.45
C LEU A 76 -24.59 -7.18 -9.26
N GLN A 77 -24.94 -8.44 -8.97
CA GLN A 77 -25.80 -8.78 -7.83
C GLN A 77 -25.09 -8.55 -6.49
N TRP A 78 -23.78 -8.71 -6.44
CA TRP A 78 -23.01 -8.77 -5.20
C TRP A 78 -22.17 -7.53 -4.97
N MET A 79 -22.16 -7.04 -3.73
CA MET A 79 -21.34 -5.91 -3.28
C MET A 79 -20.50 -6.29 -2.05
N TRP A 80 -19.20 -6.06 -2.11
CA TRP A 80 -18.28 -6.21 -0.98
C TRP A 80 -17.92 -4.86 -0.37
N ILE A 81 -18.04 -4.73 0.95
CA ILE A 81 -17.68 -3.53 1.71
C ILE A 81 -16.92 -3.96 2.98
N ASP A 82 -15.67 -3.54 3.14
CA ASP A 82 -14.79 -3.99 4.23
C ASP A 82 -15.37 -3.77 5.64
N SER A 83 -16.16 -2.71 5.81
CA SER A 83 -16.70 -2.34 7.12
C SER A 83 -17.74 -3.32 7.64
N CYS A 84 -18.57 -3.89 6.75
CA CYS A 84 -19.66 -4.79 7.13
C CYS A 84 -19.49 -6.22 6.63
N CYS A 85 -18.70 -6.47 5.57
CA CYS A 85 -18.46 -7.83 5.07
C CYS A 85 -17.41 -8.61 5.87
N ILE A 86 -16.61 -7.95 6.72
CA ILE A 86 -15.61 -8.58 7.58
C ILE A 86 -16.10 -8.55 9.03
N ASN A 87 -16.12 -9.70 9.70
CA ASN A 87 -16.31 -9.75 11.15
C ASN A 87 -14.99 -9.42 11.86
N LYS A 88 -14.82 -8.13 12.18
CA LYS A 88 -13.63 -7.62 12.87
C LYS A 88 -13.57 -8.00 14.35
N ALA A 89 -14.65 -8.58 14.92
CA ALA A 89 -14.60 -9.16 16.26
C ALA A 89 -13.93 -10.54 16.28
N SER A 90 -13.81 -11.21 15.13
CA SER A 90 -13.07 -12.46 14.97
C SER A 90 -11.63 -12.18 14.55
N THR A 91 -10.68 -12.37 15.46
CA THR A 91 -9.24 -12.15 15.17
C THR A 91 -8.71 -13.07 14.07
N VAL A 92 -9.24 -14.30 14.00
CA VAL A 92 -8.93 -15.25 12.93
C VAL A 92 -9.36 -14.68 11.58
N GLU A 93 -10.60 -14.22 11.49
CA GLU A 93 -11.13 -13.68 10.24
C GLU A 93 -10.47 -12.35 9.86
N GLU A 94 -10.21 -11.47 10.82
CA GLU A 94 -9.49 -10.22 10.57
C GLU A 94 -8.10 -10.51 9.98
N SER A 95 -7.37 -11.46 10.55
CA SER A 95 -6.07 -11.89 10.04
C SER A 95 -6.13 -12.49 8.63
N GLU A 96 -7.11 -13.37 8.38
CA GLU A 96 -7.34 -13.94 7.05
C GLU A 96 -7.72 -12.87 6.02
N SER A 97 -8.53 -11.90 6.42
CA SER A 97 -8.99 -10.79 5.59
C SER A 97 -7.85 -9.86 5.22
N ILE A 98 -6.98 -9.51 6.17
CA ILE A 98 -5.79 -8.68 5.91
C ILE A 98 -4.89 -9.30 4.84
N ASN A 99 -4.70 -10.62 4.88
CA ASN A 99 -3.89 -11.35 3.90
C ASN A 99 -4.63 -11.60 2.57
N SER A 100 -5.93 -11.36 2.49
CA SER A 100 -6.77 -11.67 1.32
C SER A 100 -7.37 -10.45 0.63
N MET A 101 -7.39 -9.29 1.27
CA MET A 101 -8.01 -8.07 0.74
C MET A 101 -7.52 -7.72 -0.67
N PHE A 102 -6.21 -7.74 -0.90
CA PHE A 102 -5.66 -7.47 -2.23
C PHE A 102 -6.24 -8.41 -3.28
N LYS A 103 -6.35 -9.70 -2.95
CA LYS A 103 -6.92 -10.73 -3.83
C LYS A 103 -8.39 -10.45 -4.11
N TRP A 104 -9.17 -10.01 -3.10
CA TRP A 104 -10.57 -9.62 -3.28
C TRP A 104 -10.71 -8.40 -4.20
N TYR A 105 -9.90 -7.36 -4.01
CA TYR A 105 -9.90 -6.21 -4.94
C TYR A 105 -9.49 -6.59 -6.37
N ARG A 106 -8.51 -7.48 -6.51
CA ARG A 106 -8.04 -7.96 -7.83
C ARG A 106 -9.08 -8.83 -8.55
N ASP A 107 -9.79 -9.67 -7.81
CA ASP A 107 -10.73 -10.64 -8.37
C ASP A 107 -12.15 -10.06 -8.56
N ALA A 108 -12.45 -8.88 -8.01
CA ALA A 108 -13.69 -8.16 -8.26
C ALA A 108 -13.87 -7.80 -9.74
N LYS A 109 -15.12 -7.84 -10.24
CA LYS A 109 -15.44 -7.40 -11.61
C LYS A 109 -15.34 -5.88 -11.75
N LEU A 110 -15.68 -5.15 -10.70
CA LEU A 110 -15.63 -3.69 -10.68
C LEU A 110 -15.28 -3.18 -9.28
N CYS A 111 -14.29 -2.29 -9.18
CA CYS A 111 -14.09 -1.49 -7.99
C CYS A 111 -14.81 -0.14 -8.13
N ILE A 112 -15.76 0.11 -7.23
CA ILE A 112 -16.46 1.37 -7.11
C ILE A 112 -15.73 2.19 -6.05
N THR A 113 -15.26 3.38 -6.40
CA THR A 113 -14.49 4.24 -5.49
C THR A 113 -15.31 5.45 -5.13
N TYR A 114 -15.69 5.55 -3.85
CA TYR A 114 -16.51 6.64 -3.33
C TYR A 114 -15.67 7.66 -2.58
N LEU A 115 -15.69 8.90 -3.06
CA LEU A 115 -14.95 10.03 -2.50
C LEU A 115 -15.89 10.95 -1.73
N SER A 116 -16.02 10.70 -0.42
CA SER A 116 -16.94 11.41 0.46
C SER A 116 -16.69 12.91 0.62
N ASP A 117 -15.52 13.37 0.19
CA ASP A 117 -15.02 14.74 0.38
C ASP A 117 -14.75 15.46 -0.94
N VAL A 118 -15.28 14.95 -2.06
CA VAL A 118 -15.18 15.57 -3.39
C VAL A 118 -16.59 15.86 -3.89
N ARG A 119 -16.79 17.01 -4.53
CA ARG A 119 -18.00 17.32 -5.29
C ARG A 119 -17.62 17.61 -6.74
N PHE A 120 -18.07 16.76 -7.64
CA PHE A 120 -17.79 16.82 -9.06
C PHE A 120 -18.91 17.58 -9.79
N SER A 121 -18.55 18.32 -10.83
CA SER A 121 -19.51 19.01 -11.70
C SER A 121 -19.10 18.88 -13.15
N THR A 122 -20.09 18.87 -14.04
CA THR A 122 -19.87 18.88 -15.48
C THR A 122 -19.24 20.22 -15.88
N GLY A 123 -17.92 20.22 -16.07
CA GLY A 123 -17.11 21.42 -16.32
C GLY A 123 -15.95 21.60 -15.35
N THR A 124 -15.82 20.77 -14.31
CA THR A 124 -14.64 20.78 -13.44
C THR A 124 -13.37 20.58 -14.29
N PRO A 125 -12.36 21.46 -14.18
CA PRO A 125 -11.10 21.28 -14.89
C PRO A 125 -10.48 19.93 -14.56
N LYS A 126 -9.91 19.24 -15.56
CA LYS A 126 -9.31 17.90 -15.38
C LYS A 126 -8.32 17.85 -14.21
N GLY A 127 -7.55 18.92 -14.01
CA GLY A 127 -6.57 19.06 -12.92
C GLY A 127 -7.17 19.15 -11.51
N GLU A 128 -8.48 19.31 -11.38
CA GLU A 128 -9.18 19.56 -10.11
C GLU A 128 -10.25 18.52 -9.79
N VAL A 129 -10.36 17.48 -10.61
CA VAL A 129 -11.41 16.45 -10.48
C VAL A 129 -11.41 15.78 -9.11
N PHE A 130 -10.24 15.66 -8.47
CA PHE A 130 -10.08 15.08 -7.15
C PHE A 130 -9.89 16.09 -6.02
N ARG A 131 -10.10 17.39 -6.28
CA ARG A 131 -9.95 18.43 -5.26
C ARG A 131 -11.02 18.25 -4.18
N SER A 132 -10.63 18.29 -2.92
CA SER A 132 -11.54 18.20 -1.78
C SER A 132 -12.51 19.39 -1.75
N VAL A 133 -13.65 19.24 -1.08
CA VAL A 133 -14.66 20.31 -0.93
C VAL A 133 -14.08 21.54 -0.20
N ASP A 134 -13.08 21.37 0.67
CA ASP A 134 -12.37 22.50 1.28
C ASP A 134 -11.44 23.25 0.32
N GLY A 135 -11.20 22.70 -0.87
CA GLY A 135 -10.40 23.28 -1.94
C GLY A 135 -8.88 23.25 -1.72
N THR A 136 -8.41 22.74 -0.58
CA THR A 136 -7.01 22.87 -0.14
C THR A 136 -6.12 21.74 -0.63
N THR A 137 -6.64 20.52 -0.75
CA THR A 137 -5.87 19.33 -1.12
C THR A 137 -6.62 18.45 -2.11
N ALA A 138 -5.99 17.37 -2.55
CA ALA A 138 -6.71 16.26 -3.14
C ALA A 138 -7.55 15.54 -2.06
N SER A 139 -8.50 14.71 -2.51
CA SER A 139 -9.34 13.89 -1.63
C SER A 139 -8.52 13.15 -0.58
N VAL A 140 -9.03 13.13 0.63
CA VAL A 140 -8.43 12.42 1.75
C VAL A 140 -8.36 10.90 1.53
N TRP A 141 -9.03 10.37 0.51
CA TRP A 141 -8.89 8.98 0.06
C TRP A 141 -7.45 8.64 -0.33
N PHE A 142 -6.73 9.57 -0.97
CA PHE A 142 -5.34 9.37 -1.39
C PHE A 142 -4.36 9.30 -0.21
N SER A 143 -4.76 9.81 0.95
CA SER A 143 -3.92 9.81 2.15
C SER A 143 -4.00 8.50 2.95
N ARG A 144 -4.92 7.58 2.64
CA ARG A 144 -5.14 6.37 3.44
C ARG A 144 -4.22 5.23 2.96
N GLY A 145 -3.57 4.52 3.88
CA GLY A 145 -2.65 3.44 3.53
C GLY A 145 -3.34 2.31 2.75
N TRP A 146 -4.46 1.82 3.27
CA TRP A 146 -5.24 0.73 2.66
C TRP A 146 -5.70 1.03 1.22
N THR A 147 -6.01 2.28 0.87
CA THR A 147 -6.50 2.61 -0.48
C THR A 147 -5.44 2.46 -1.57
N LEU A 148 -4.17 2.22 -1.22
CA LEU A 148 -3.10 1.98 -2.20
C LEU A 148 -3.29 0.63 -2.90
N GLN A 149 -3.57 -0.42 -2.14
CA GLN A 149 -3.90 -1.71 -2.74
C GLN A 149 -5.25 -1.67 -3.46
N GLU A 150 -6.20 -0.87 -2.95
CA GLU A 150 -7.52 -0.68 -3.59
C GLU A 150 -7.40 0.06 -4.93
N LEU A 151 -6.37 0.88 -5.11
CA LEU A 151 -6.03 1.51 -6.39
C LEU A 151 -5.36 0.54 -7.37
N LEU A 152 -4.39 -0.22 -6.89
CA LEU A 152 -3.50 -1.03 -7.71
C LEU A 152 -4.08 -2.39 -8.10
N ALA A 153 -4.82 -3.04 -7.19
CA ALA A 153 -5.30 -4.40 -7.39
C ALA A 153 -6.41 -4.53 -8.44
N PRO A 154 -7.44 -3.66 -8.49
CA PRO A 154 -8.55 -3.83 -9.42
C PRO A 154 -8.16 -3.60 -10.87
N LYS A 155 -8.69 -4.44 -11.76
CA LYS A 155 -8.55 -4.30 -13.21
C LYS A 155 -9.49 -3.23 -13.78
N ALA A 156 -10.71 -3.15 -13.26
CA ALA A 156 -11.71 -2.15 -13.61
C ALA A 156 -12.07 -1.34 -12.36
N MET A 157 -12.00 -0.02 -12.48
CA MET A 157 -12.23 0.90 -11.36
C MET A 157 -12.89 2.18 -11.87
N GLN A 158 -13.94 2.60 -11.15
CA GLN A 158 -14.71 3.81 -11.43
C GLN A 158 -14.75 4.70 -10.19
N PHE A 159 -14.62 6.02 -10.40
CA PHE A 159 -14.65 7.02 -9.35
C PHE A 159 -16.01 7.72 -9.31
N PHE A 160 -16.50 7.91 -8.09
CA PHE A 160 -17.74 8.61 -7.79
C PHE A 160 -17.50 9.62 -6.66
N ASP A 161 -18.13 10.78 -6.78
CA ASP A 161 -18.03 11.85 -5.78
C ASP A 161 -19.00 11.61 -4.60
N MET A 162 -19.09 12.57 -3.68
CA MET A 162 -19.94 12.49 -2.49
C MET A 162 -21.45 12.42 -2.79
N ASP A 163 -21.86 12.85 -3.98
CA ASP A 163 -23.24 12.88 -4.47
C ASP A 163 -23.49 11.70 -5.46
N TRP A 164 -22.59 10.70 -5.46
CA TRP A 164 -22.59 9.54 -6.36
C TRP A 164 -22.55 9.91 -7.85
N GLN A 165 -22.05 11.08 -8.23
CA GLN A 165 -21.81 11.46 -9.61
C GLN A 165 -20.59 10.73 -10.16
N TYR A 166 -20.73 10.19 -11.37
CA TYR A 166 -19.64 9.49 -12.05
C TYR A 166 -18.56 10.49 -12.49
N MET A 167 -17.32 10.23 -12.10
CA MET A 167 -16.17 11.11 -12.36
C MET A 167 -15.29 10.60 -13.51
N GLY A 168 -15.25 9.28 -13.72
CA GLY A 168 -14.40 8.62 -14.71
C GLY A 168 -13.81 7.30 -14.22
N THR A 169 -13.15 6.58 -15.13
CA THR A 169 -12.38 5.38 -14.85
C THR A 169 -10.96 5.69 -14.39
N LYS A 170 -10.28 4.70 -13.78
CA LYS A 170 -8.84 4.79 -13.45
C LYS A 170 -7.97 5.12 -14.67
N ALA A 171 -8.30 4.58 -15.85
CA ALA A 171 -7.54 4.84 -17.08
C ALA A 171 -7.75 6.27 -17.59
N GLU A 172 -8.99 6.77 -17.60
CA GLU A 172 -9.32 8.13 -18.05
C GLU A 172 -8.72 9.22 -17.15
N LEU A 173 -8.55 8.90 -15.85
CA LEU A 173 -8.02 9.81 -14.84
C LEU A 173 -6.54 9.53 -14.50
N ALA A 174 -5.85 8.71 -15.30
CA ALA A 174 -4.51 8.22 -14.97
C ALA A 174 -3.47 9.34 -14.79
N ASP A 175 -3.51 10.40 -15.59
CA ASP A 175 -2.55 11.51 -15.49
C ASP A 175 -2.65 12.26 -14.15
N ILE A 176 -3.88 12.57 -13.71
CA ILE A 176 -4.09 13.25 -12.43
C ILE A 176 -3.85 12.29 -11.24
N LEU A 177 -4.20 11.01 -11.39
CA LEU A 177 -3.86 9.98 -10.41
C LEU A 177 -2.35 9.87 -10.25
N ALA A 178 -1.58 9.88 -11.34
CA ALA A 178 -0.12 9.82 -11.31
C ALA A 178 0.47 11.05 -10.62
N HIS A 179 -0.06 12.23 -10.89
CA HIS A 179 0.37 13.46 -10.22
C HIS A 179 0.15 13.41 -8.71
N ILE A 180 -1.01 12.93 -8.24
CA ILE A 180 -1.34 12.86 -6.81
C ILE A 180 -0.56 11.74 -6.12
N THR A 181 -0.50 10.56 -6.72
CA THR A 181 0.01 9.34 -6.08
C THR A 181 1.49 9.10 -6.30
N GLN A 182 2.12 9.82 -7.23
CA GLN A 182 3.49 9.61 -7.68
C GLN A 182 3.72 8.21 -8.30
N ILE A 183 2.65 7.53 -8.72
CA ILE A 183 2.68 6.25 -9.45
C ILE A 183 2.72 6.56 -10.94
N ASP A 184 3.65 5.96 -11.66
CA ASP A 184 3.75 6.13 -13.12
C ASP A 184 2.46 5.75 -13.85
N VAL A 185 2.06 6.56 -14.83
CA VAL A 185 0.83 6.40 -15.63
C VAL A 185 0.74 5.00 -16.25
N SER A 186 1.86 4.40 -16.66
CA SER A 186 1.89 3.06 -17.26
C SER A 186 1.43 1.97 -16.28
N TYR A 187 1.61 2.15 -14.96
CA TYR A 187 1.09 1.21 -13.95
C TYR A 187 -0.41 1.42 -13.69
N LEU A 188 -0.91 2.65 -13.81
CA LEU A 188 -2.31 3.00 -13.56
C LEU A 188 -3.22 2.58 -14.72
N THR A 189 -2.73 2.71 -15.95
CA THR A 189 -3.42 2.31 -17.19
C THR A 189 -3.35 0.80 -17.46
N GLY A 190 -2.42 0.10 -16.80
CA GLY A 190 -2.19 -1.33 -17.00
C GLY A 190 -1.24 -1.66 -18.16
N GLU A 191 -0.63 -0.66 -18.81
CA GLU A 191 0.44 -0.86 -19.81
C GLU A 191 1.62 -1.64 -19.20
N LYS A 192 1.98 -1.33 -17.96
CA LYS A 192 2.93 -2.11 -17.15
C LYS A 192 2.22 -2.70 -15.94
N HIS A 193 2.56 -3.94 -15.60
CA HIS A 193 2.12 -4.52 -14.34
C HIS A 193 2.88 -3.88 -13.17
N PHE A 194 2.17 -3.35 -12.17
CA PHE A 194 2.79 -2.70 -10.99
C PHE A 194 3.76 -3.61 -10.22
N GLY A 195 3.57 -4.94 -10.34
CA GLY A 195 4.48 -5.94 -9.78
C GLY A 195 5.92 -5.80 -10.27
N ASN A 196 6.13 -5.23 -11.46
CA ASN A 196 7.46 -4.98 -12.04
C ASN A 196 8.17 -3.76 -11.43
N ALA A 197 7.47 -2.91 -10.68
CA ALA A 197 8.10 -1.85 -9.93
C ALA A 197 8.97 -2.44 -8.80
N CYS A 198 10.14 -1.84 -8.59
CA CYS A 198 11.05 -2.24 -7.53
C CYS A 198 10.48 -1.92 -6.14
N ILE A 199 11.07 -2.52 -5.10
CA ILE A 199 10.66 -2.32 -3.70
C ILE A 199 10.66 -0.84 -3.34
N ALA A 200 11.73 -0.10 -3.65
CA ALA A 200 11.83 1.31 -3.30
C ALA A 200 10.68 2.15 -3.89
N SER A 201 10.34 1.91 -5.15
CA SER A 201 9.24 2.60 -5.82
C SER A 201 7.91 2.26 -5.18
N LYS A 202 7.64 0.97 -4.88
CA LYS A 202 6.43 0.57 -4.15
C LYS A 202 6.35 1.20 -2.75
N MET A 203 7.48 1.27 -2.03
CA MET A 203 7.57 1.94 -0.73
C MET A 203 7.31 3.46 -0.84
N SER A 204 7.75 4.10 -1.93
CA SER A 204 7.47 5.52 -2.17
C SER A 204 5.98 5.81 -2.30
N TRP A 205 5.19 4.88 -2.84
CA TRP A 205 3.74 5.05 -3.04
C TRP A 205 2.93 5.04 -1.72
N ILE A 206 3.49 4.45 -0.66
CA ILE A 206 2.90 4.46 0.69
C ILE A 206 3.48 5.60 1.56
N ALA A 207 4.60 6.21 1.15
CA ALA A 207 5.39 7.13 1.98
C ALA A 207 4.62 8.35 2.50
N SER A 208 3.65 8.85 1.74
CA SER A 208 2.79 9.99 2.09
C SER A 208 1.44 9.58 2.68
N ARG A 209 1.20 8.29 2.88
CA ARG A 209 -0.07 7.74 3.36
C ARG A 209 -0.02 7.45 4.87
N THR A 210 -1.19 7.48 5.49
CA THR A 210 -1.39 7.28 6.93
C THR A 210 -2.46 6.23 7.21
N THR A 211 -2.39 5.64 8.40
CA THR A 211 -3.33 4.62 8.87
C THR A 211 -3.78 4.94 10.29
N ALA A 212 -4.93 4.39 10.71
CA ALA A 212 -5.44 4.61 12.07
C ALA A 212 -4.60 3.87 13.11
N ARG A 213 -4.20 2.62 12.82
CA ARG A 213 -3.21 1.87 13.59
C ARG A 213 -1.88 1.94 12.86
N VAL A 214 -0.79 2.18 13.57
CA VAL A 214 0.52 2.39 12.94
C VAL A 214 1.02 1.13 12.20
N GLU A 215 0.67 -0.05 12.71
CA GLU A 215 1.01 -1.35 12.12
C GLU A 215 0.37 -1.57 10.73
N ASP A 216 -0.78 -0.95 10.48
CA ASP A 216 -1.50 -1.07 9.21
C ASP A 216 -0.71 -0.47 8.04
N LEU A 217 0.27 0.40 8.29
CA LEU A 217 1.19 0.84 7.24
C LEU A 217 1.89 -0.37 6.61
N ALA A 218 2.32 -1.34 7.43
CA ALA A 218 2.92 -2.57 6.95
C ALA A 218 1.86 -3.53 6.36
N TYR A 219 0.75 -3.73 7.06
CA TYR A 219 -0.26 -4.71 6.65
C TYR A 219 -0.96 -4.34 5.34
N SER A 220 -1.16 -3.05 5.08
CA SER A 220 -1.77 -2.57 3.83
C SER A 220 -0.92 -2.84 2.58
N MET A 221 0.37 -3.17 2.75
CA MET A 221 1.30 -3.46 1.66
C MET A 221 1.48 -4.94 1.36
N LEU A 222 0.94 -5.86 2.17
CA LEU A 222 1.18 -7.31 2.03
C LEU A 222 0.85 -7.81 0.62
N GLY A 223 -0.30 -7.43 0.08
CA GLY A 223 -0.71 -7.80 -1.26
C GLY A 223 0.07 -7.12 -2.38
N ILE A 224 0.59 -5.90 -2.15
CA ILE A 224 1.43 -5.16 -3.12
C ILE A 224 2.77 -5.89 -3.32
N PHE A 225 3.32 -6.45 -2.25
CA PHE A 225 4.53 -7.26 -2.28
C PHE A 225 4.27 -8.76 -2.47
N ASN A 226 3.01 -9.18 -2.52
CA ASN A 226 2.60 -10.58 -2.61
C ASN A 226 3.23 -11.46 -1.51
N VAL A 227 3.15 -10.99 -0.27
CA VAL A 227 3.64 -11.70 0.92
C VAL A 227 2.52 -11.90 1.93
N VAL A 228 2.69 -12.88 2.82
CA VAL A 228 1.73 -13.21 3.89
C VAL A 228 2.40 -12.97 5.23
N MET A 229 1.70 -12.30 6.13
CA MET A 229 2.18 -12.04 7.48
C MET A 229 1.03 -12.08 8.48
N THR A 230 1.23 -12.76 9.62
CA THR A 230 0.27 -12.73 10.73
C THR A 230 0.26 -11.34 11.38
N PRO A 231 -0.88 -10.62 11.37
CA PRO A 231 -1.00 -9.33 12.04
C PRO A 231 -0.89 -9.46 13.55
N ARG A 232 -0.14 -8.56 14.19
CA ARG A 232 -0.03 -8.44 15.65
C ARG A 232 -0.23 -6.98 16.05
N TYR A 233 -1.47 -6.60 16.35
CA TYR A 233 -1.76 -5.25 16.81
C TYR A 233 -1.14 -4.97 18.18
N GLY A 234 -0.52 -3.80 18.33
CA GLY A 234 0.28 -3.42 19.49
C GLY A 234 1.80 -3.55 19.27
N GLU A 235 2.25 -4.08 18.14
CA GLU A 235 3.69 -4.19 17.83
C GLU A 235 4.32 -2.92 17.25
N GLY A 236 3.50 -1.92 16.92
CA GLY A 236 3.96 -0.63 16.40
C GLY A 236 4.72 -0.76 15.07
N MET A 237 5.74 0.08 14.87
CA MET A 237 6.57 0.02 13.66
C MET A 237 7.42 -1.25 13.54
N ARG A 238 7.42 -2.16 14.53
CA ARG A 238 8.00 -3.50 14.36
C ARG A 238 7.29 -4.30 13.27
N ALA A 239 6.01 -4.01 12.98
CA ALA A 239 5.30 -4.60 11.85
C ALA A 239 5.99 -4.27 10.51
N PHE A 240 6.47 -3.03 10.34
CA PHE A 240 7.20 -2.61 9.15
C PHE A 240 8.60 -3.23 9.08
N MET A 241 9.28 -3.39 10.22
CA MET A 241 10.54 -4.14 10.29
C MET A 241 10.37 -5.59 9.84
N ARG A 242 9.32 -6.27 10.34
CA ARG A 242 8.99 -7.63 9.93
C ARG A 242 8.67 -7.73 8.44
N LEU A 243 7.95 -6.75 7.89
CA LEU A 243 7.71 -6.67 6.45
C LEU A 243 9.04 -6.61 5.70
N GLN A 244 9.95 -5.70 6.04
CA GLN A 244 11.25 -5.60 5.37
C GLN A 244 12.09 -6.88 5.50
N GLN A 245 12.09 -7.52 6.67
CA GLN A 245 12.76 -8.82 6.87
C GLN A 245 12.15 -9.93 6.00
N LEU A 246 10.83 -9.92 5.83
CA LEU A 246 10.13 -10.85 4.94
C LEU A 246 10.47 -10.56 3.46
N LEU A 247 10.57 -9.29 3.07
CA LEU A 247 11.00 -8.93 1.72
C LEU A 247 12.46 -9.35 1.47
N LEU A 248 13.36 -9.17 2.43
CA LEU A 248 14.75 -9.64 2.34
C LEU A 248 14.86 -11.16 2.12
N SER A 249 13.97 -11.94 2.74
CA SER A 249 14.00 -13.40 2.65
C SER A 249 13.28 -13.96 1.42
N THR A 250 12.42 -13.17 0.77
CA THR A 250 11.57 -13.63 -0.34
C THR A 250 11.91 -12.98 -1.69
N LEU A 251 12.50 -11.78 -1.70
CA LEU A 251 12.76 -11.00 -2.90
C LEU A 251 14.23 -10.59 -2.99
N MET A 252 14.83 -10.80 -4.17
CA MET A 252 16.18 -10.31 -4.49
C MET A 252 16.12 -8.95 -5.19
N ASP A 253 15.69 -7.92 -4.45
CA ASP A 253 15.60 -6.55 -4.93
C ASP A 253 16.34 -5.59 -3.99
N GLU A 254 17.55 -5.19 -4.40
CA GLU A 254 18.44 -4.30 -3.65
C GLU A 254 17.88 -2.89 -3.44
N SER A 255 16.86 -2.49 -4.20
CA SER A 255 16.23 -1.18 -4.00
C SER A 255 15.61 -1.05 -2.61
N LEU A 256 15.39 -2.15 -1.87
CA LEU A 256 15.05 -2.11 -0.46
C LEU A 256 16.03 -1.26 0.38
N PHE A 257 17.30 -1.16 0.00
CA PHE A 257 18.31 -0.34 0.69
C PHE A 257 18.42 1.10 0.13
N ALA A 258 17.66 1.44 -0.90
CA ALA A 258 17.70 2.74 -1.58
C ALA A 258 16.77 3.77 -0.93
N TRP A 259 16.89 3.93 0.39
CA TRP A 259 16.16 4.92 1.19
C TRP A 259 17.12 6.00 1.71
N LYS A 260 16.56 7.13 2.14
CA LYS A 260 17.31 8.23 2.76
C LYS A 260 16.65 8.62 4.08
N LEU A 261 17.46 9.08 5.03
CA LEU A 261 16.91 9.68 6.24
C LEU A 261 16.14 10.96 5.85
N PRO A 262 14.90 11.16 6.33
CA PRO A 262 14.21 12.43 6.14
C PRO A 262 15.05 13.58 6.72
N GLN A 263 15.14 14.70 6.00
CA GLN A 263 15.87 15.90 6.47
C GLN A 263 15.17 16.55 7.67
N ASP A 264 13.87 16.35 7.81
CA ASP A 264 13.09 16.73 8.99
C ASP A 264 13.33 15.70 10.09
N LYS A 265 13.56 16.16 11.33
CA LYS A 265 13.86 15.31 12.50
C LYS A 265 13.06 14.01 12.46
N PRO A 266 13.70 12.84 12.66
CA PRO A 266 13.03 11.56 12.54
C PRO A 266 11.78 11.55 13.43
N PRO A 267 10.66 10.96 12.98
CA PRO A 267 9.51 10.79 13.83
C PRO A 267 9.96 10.12 15.13
N GLN A 268 9.53 10.66 16.28
CA GLN A 268 9.86 10.19 17.65
C GLN A 268 9.45 8.72 17.94
N VAL A 269 9.06 7.97 16.91
CA VAL A 269 8.55 6.61 16.94
C VAL A 269 9.67 5.58 17.11
N PHE A 270 10.91 5.93 16.77
CA PHE A 270 12.09 5.11 17.07
C PHE A 270 12.92 5.79 18.16
N THR A 271 12.80 5.29 19.38
CA THR A 271 13.93 5.41 20.32
C THR A 271 15.09 4.68 19.68
N VAL A 272 16.13 5.45 19.35
CA VAL A 272 17.46 4.94 19.05
C VAL A 272 17.80 3.91 20.15
N PRO A 273 18.10 2.64 19.82
CA PRO A 273 18.44 1.64 20.83
C PRO A 273 19.54 2.17 21.77
N ALA A 274 19.47 1.82 23.05
CA ALA A 274 20.46 2.29 24.02
C ALA A 274 21.89 1.96 23.54
N GLY A 275 22.75 2.99 23.45
CA GLY A 275 24.13 2.87 22.98
C GLY A 275 24.38 3.28 21.53
N TRP A 276 23.39 3.84 20.84
CA TRP A 276 23.55 4.39 19.49
C TRP A 276 23.47 5.92 19.50
N GLU A 277 24.29 6.57 18.67
CA GLU A 277 24.27 8.03 18.49
C GLU A 277 23.05 8.48 17.66
N ALA A 278 22.71 9.78 17.73
CA ALA A 278 21.51 10.32 17.07
C ALA A 278 21.50 10.19 15.53
N ASP A 279 22.66 9.96 14.93
CA ASP A 279 22.91 9.76 13.50
C ASP A 279 23.21 8.30 13.13
N GLU A 280 23.16 7.35 14.07
CA GLU A 280 23.35 5.93 13.81
C GLU A 280 22.01 5.24 13.51
N TRP A 281 21.94 4.55 12.37
CA TRP A 281 20.73 3.86 11.90
C TRP A 281 21.06 2.46 11.39
N GLY A 282 20.11 1.54 11.55
CA GLY A 282 20.23 0.18 11.01
C GLY A 282 20.10 0.16 9.49
N LEU A 283 20.43 -0.98 8.87
CA LEU A 283 20.38 -1.16 7.42
C LEU A 283 18.97 -1.00 6.80
N LEU A 284 17.94 -1.26 7.60
CA LEU A 284 16.54 -1.19 7.18
C LEU A 284 15.92 0.16 7.55
N ALA A 285 15.04 0.66 6.69
CA ALA A 285 14.36 1.92 6.89
C ALA A 285 13.43 1.87 8.11
N SER A 286 13.40 2.91 8.92
CA SER A 286 12.52 2.98 10.09
C SER A 286 11.04 3.12 9.71
N THR A 287 10.74 3.77 8.59
CA THR A 287 9.38 4.05 8.11
C THR A 287 9.35 4.12 6.59
N PRO A 288 8.20 3.87 5.92
CA PRO A 288 8.09 4.05 4.48
C PRO A 288 8.41 5.49 4.00
N SER A 289 8.29 6.50 4.85
CA SER A 289 8.62 7.89 4.47
C SER A 289 10.10 8.09 4.09
N CYS A 290 11.00 7.19 4.51
CA CYS A 290 12.39 7.16 4.06
C CYS A 290 12.55 6.90 2.55
N PHE A 291 11.50 6.40 1.88
CA PHE A 291 11.47 6.13 0.45
C PHE A 291 10.72 7.20 -0.36
N LYS A 292 10.33 8.34 0.25
CA LYS A 292 9.49 9.35 -0.42
C LYS A 292 10.03 9.83 -1.78
N ASP A 293 11.35 9.88 -1.92
CA ASP A 293 12.05 10.36 -3.13
C ASP A 293 12.50 9.21 -4.06
N SER A 294 12.05 7.98 -3.77
CA SER A 294 12.47 6.76 -4.48
C SER A 294 11.53 6.37 -5.63
N ASN A 295 10.52 7.18 -5.96
CA ASN A 295 9.48 6.86 -6.94
C ASN A 295 9.98 6.70 -8.39
N ARG A 296 11.16 7.23 -8.70
CA ARG A 296 11.81 7.12 -10.02
C ARG A 296 12.82 5.97 -10.13
N LEU A 297 13.03 5.20 -9.05
CA LEU A 297 13.97 4.09 -9.08
C LEU A 297 13.44 2.94 -9.93
N THR A 298 14.35 2.33 -10.68
CA THR A 298 14.08 1.15 -11.51
C THR A 298 15.23 0.17 -11.39
N THR A 299 14.92 -1.12 -11.38
CA THR A 299 15.89 -2.21 -11.49
C THR A 299 16.16 -2.59 -12.95
N VAL A 300 15.40 -2.01 -13.89
CA VAL A 300 15.52 -2.21 -15.34
C VAL A 300 16.43 -1.14 -15.90
N GLY A 301 17.65 -1.51 -16.27
CA GLY A 301 18.69 -0.62 -16.81
C GLY A 301 19.81 -1.40 -17.50
N LYS A 302 20.92 -0.72 -17.85
CA LYS A 302 22.11 -1.40 -18.38
C LYS A 302 22.54 -2.51 -17.41
N PRO A 303 22.78 -3.75 -17.88
CA PRO A 303 23.25 -4.82 -17.01
C PRO A 303 24.57 -4.40 -16.36
N VAL A 304 24.53 -4.15 -15.06
CA VAL A 304 25.75 -4.05 -14.26
C VAL A 304 26.17 -5.50 -13.97
N PRO A 305 27.41 -5.91 -14.22
CA PRO A 305 27.88 -7.23 -13.80
C PRO A 305 27.63 -7.40 -12.30
N ARG A 306 26.93 -8.46 -11.91
CA ARG A 306 26.62 -8.77 -10.51
C ARG A 306 27.14 -10.15 -10.14
N VAL A 307 27.44 -10.32 -8.86
CA VAL A 307 27.77 -11.63 -8.30
C VAL A 307 26.52 -12.52 -8.36
N HIS A 308 26.72 -13.75 -8.82
CA HIS A 308 25.67 -14.76 -8.82
C HIS A 308 25.20 -15.03 -7.39
N GLY A 309 23.90 -14.83 -7.11
CA GLY A 309 23.30 -15.04 -5.79
C GLY A 309 22.93 -13.77 -5.01
N GLY A 310 23.34 -12.57 -5.42
CA GLY A 310 22.93 -11.31 -4.78
C GLY A 310 23.23 -11.26 -3.27
N PHE A 311 22.38 -10.59 -2.50
CA PHE A 311 22.42 -10.63 -1.03
C PHE A 311 21.62 -11.83 -0.50
N SER A 312 21.99 -12.35 0.66
CA SER A 312 21.27 -13.43 1.34
C SER A 312 21.16 -13.18 2.85
N MET A 313 20.08 -13.64 3.47
CA MET A 313 19.95 -13.60 4.93
C MET A 313 20.58 -14.86 5.55
N THR A 314 21.45 -14.66 6.55
CA THR A 314 22.07 -15.73 7.34
C THR A 314 21.73 -15.58 8.82
N GLN A 315 22.08 -16.57 9.65
CA GLN A 315 21.94 -16.45 11.12
C GLN A 315 22.79 -15.31 11.71
N GLN A 316 23.82 -14.85 11.01
CA GLN A 316 24.74 -13.80 11.46
C GLN A 316 24.36 -12.41 10.93
N GLY A 317 23.40 -12.32 10.00
CA GLY A 317 22.98 -11.06 9.38
C GLY A 317 22.83 -11.16 7.86
N LEU A 318 22.71 -10.00 7.22
CA LEU A 318 22.67 -9.87 5.77
C LEU A 318 24.08 -10.10 5.21
N GLN A 319 24.21 -11.10 4.36
CA GLN A 319 25.42 -11.38 3.61
C GLN A 319 25.32 -10.68 2.24
N VAL A 320 26.22 -9.74 1.97
CA VAL A 320 26.30 -8.97 0.72
C VAL A 320 27.63 -9.27 0.02
N PRO A 321 27.62 -9.61 -1.28
CA PRO A 321 28.86 -9.91 -2.00
C PRO A 321 29.64 -8.64 -2.28
N ILE A 322 30.94 -8.64 -1.94
CA ILE A 322 31.88 -7.60 -2.35
C ILE A 322 32.35 -7.95 -3.76
N PHE A 323 32.02 -7.09 -4.72
CA PHE A 323 32.29 -7.34 -6.15
C PHE A 323 33.35 -6.38 -6.69
N ASP A 324 34.34 -6.92 -7.39
CA ASP A 324 35.28 -6.14 -8.20
C ASP A 324 34.75 -6.03 -9.63
N PRO A 325 34.21 -4.87 -10.06
CA PRO A 325 33.71 -4.68 -11.41
C PRO A 325 34.80 -4.79 -12.48
N GLY A 326 36.07 -4.53 -12.14
CA GLY A 326 37.19 -4.65 -13.07
C GLY A 326 37.65 -6.10 -13.31
N LYS A 327 37.35 -7.02 -12.38
CA LYS A 327 37.77 -8.43 -12.45
C LYS A 327 36.62 -9.42 -12.59
N ALA A 328 35.38 -8.94 -12.62
CA ALA A 328 34.16 -9.73 -12.72
C ALA A 328 34.10 -10.92 -11.73
N ARG A 329 34.63 -10.74 -10.52
CA ARG A 329 34.70 -11.78 -9.49
C ARG A 329 34.31 -11.25 -8.11
N THR A 330 33.76 -12.13 -7.29
CA THR A 330 33.52 -11.87 -5.87
C THR A 330 34.86 -11.84 -5.13
N LEU A 331 35.13 -10.74 -4.44
CA LEU A 331 36.32 -10.59 -3.60
C LEU A 331 36.10 -11.15 -2.20
N GLY A 332 34.85 -11.17 -1.73
CA GLY A 332 34.49 -11.66 -0.41
C GLY A 332 33.01 -11.41 -0.11
N TRP A 333 32.61 -11.66 1.12
CA TRP A 333 31.24 -11.42 1.60
C TRP A 333 31.29 -10.52 2.83
N LEU A 334 30.50 -9.45 2.81
CA LEU A 334 30.23 -8.62 3.98
C LEU A 334 29.05 -9.23 4.72
N VAL A 335 29.21 -9.58 5.99
CA VAL A 335 28.10 -9.98 6.86
C VAL A 335 27.77 -8.80 7.77
N CYS A 336 26.65 -8.15 7.51
CA CYS A 336 26.13 -7.07 8.35
C CYS A 336 24.98 -7.61 9.20
N PRO A 337 25.13 -7.67 10.54
CA PRO A 337 23.96 -7.82 11.40
C PRO A 337 22.94 -6.74 11.03
N LEU A 338 21.65 -7.08 10.96
CA LEU A 338 20.59 -6.10 10.63
C LEU A 338 20.55 -4.92 11.61
N TRP A 339 21.25 -5.07 12.74
CA TRP A 339 21.44 -4.10 13.81
C TRP A 339 22.82 -3.39 13.74
N ILE A 340 23.51 -3.31 12.60
CA ILE A 340 24.78 -2.56 12.48
C ILE A 340 24.77 -1.62 11.27
N LEU A 341 24.99 -0.32 11.56
CA LEU A 341 25.44 0.83 10.74
C LEU A 341 25.07 0.88 9.23
N ALA A 342 24.04 1.68 8.93
CA ALA A 342 23.64 2.14 7.59
C ALA A 342 24.71 2.94 6.80
N PRO A 343 25.61 3.75 7.41
CA PRO A 343 26.55 4.56 6.63
C PRO A 343 27.47 3.72 5.73
N LEU A 344 27.93 2.56 6.22
CA LEU A 344 28.87 1.71 5.48
C LEU A 344 28.20 1.04 4.27
N VAL A 345 26.96 0.57 4.41
CA VAL A 345 26.24 -0.12 3.33
C VAL A 345 25.70 0.87 2.31
N HIS A 346 25.21 2.04 2.73
CA HIS A 346 24.86 3.12 1.81
C HIS A 346 26.09 3.59 1.02
N TRP A 347 27.25 3.75 1.67
CA TRP A 347 28.51 4.10 1.01
C TRP A 347 28.93 3.05 -0.03
N ILE A 348 28.93 1.75 0.32
CA ILE A 348 29.28 0.65 -0.60
C ILE A 348 28.31 0.57 -1.80
N LEU A 349 27.02 0.81 -1.58
CA LEU A 349 26.00 0.70 -2.63
C LEU A 349 25.87 1.94 -3.52
N THR A 350 26.29 3.13 -3.04
CA THR A 350 26.15 4.39 -3.78
C THR A 350 27.45 4.92 -4.39
N HIS A 351 28.63 4.50 -3.89
CA HIS A 351 29.91 4.88 -4.52
C HIS A 351 30.28 3.92 -5.65
N LYS A 352 29.92 4.30 -6.88
CA LYS A 352 30.69 3.94 -8.07
C LYS A 352 31.09 5.22 -8.81
N GLU A 353 32.40 5.31 -9.03
CA GLU A 353 33.15 6.30 -9.82
C GLU A 353 33.64 7.56 -9.08
N GLY A 354 34.88 7.45 -8.56
CA GLY A 354 35.94 8.37 -9.00
C GLY A 354 36.28 9.59 -8.16
N GLU A 355 36.51 9.46 -6.84
CA GLU A 355 37.33 10.43 -6.09
C GLU A 355 38.24 9.70 -5.09
N GLN A 356 39.50 10.16 -4.99
CA GLN A 356 40.55 9.58 -4.15
C GLN A 356 40.20 9.64 -2.66
N PRO A 357 40.65 8.66 -1.84
CA PRO A 357 40.40 8.70 -0.40
C PRO A 357 41.15 9.87 0.23
N CYS A 358 40.39 10.76 0.88
CA CYS A 358 40.93 11.78 1.75
C CYS A 358 41.58 11.08 2.95
N ASN A 359 42.90 11.24 3.10
CA ASN A 359 43.64 10.81 4.28
C ASN A 359 43.13 11.59 5.51
N SER A 360 42.37 10.95 6.39
CA SER A 360 42.23 11.39 7.77
C SER A 360 42.78 10.31 8.69
N VAL A 361 44.00 10.58 9.14
CA VAL A 361 44.72 9.92 10.22
C VAL A 361 43.86 9.89 11.48
N TYR A 362 43.65 8.71 12.05
CA TYR A 362 43.28 8.56 13.45
C TYR A 362 44.50 7.99 14.18
N GLU A 363 45.19 8.86 14.91
CA GLU A 363 46.17 8.48 15.94
C GLU A 363 45.40 7.94 17.16
N GLU A 364 45.87 6.81 17.69
CA GLU A 364 45.44 6.20 18.94
C GLU A 364 45.75 7.12 20.13
N GLN A 365 44.76 7.35 21.00
CA GLN A 365 44.92 7.37 22.46
C GLN A 365 43.67 6.82 23.14
#